data_AF-A0A7W1N1Q2-F1
#
_entry.id   AF-A0A7W1N1Q2-F1
#
_cell.length_a   1.000
_cell.length_b   1.000
_cell.length_c   1.000
_cell.angle_alpha   90.00
_cell.angle_beta   90.00
_cell.angle_gamma   90.00
#
_symmetry.space_group_name_H-M   'P 1'
#
loop_
_entity.id
_entity.type
_entity.pdbx_description
1 polymer ?
#
loop_
_entity_poly.entity_id
_entity_poly.type
_entity_poly.pdbx_seq_one_letter_code
_entity_poly.pdbx_strand_id
1 'polypeptide(L)'
;MLGVVAGLEPPWLAGTLATLVAFVGALVLLQAVNTNMLGVSRLGYSLTTNRQIPTALGRLHATRSTPWILIASASALALALSVLADLELLLGMFAFGSMLAFTLAHLSVIVLRFREPDAPRAYRVPLSVTVRGTPVPLPAVLGALLSFAAWVSVLALHEGARYAGLVWMAVGLVLYVAYRRRQGESLTRRVSVPASALREHAAVEYGSILVPVFGRPLDDDIVGTAGRLAAEDGQEGEGGPMIEALYVIEMPMSLPIDARVSDDQVAVAKRALARAKEVGEEYEGVEVATVMVRGRSPGATIVSEARRRGVEAIVLAAEEPTRVRGGTRLGGRGGPSDRFIGEMTKYVVEKAPCRVVLTAPAREEDGGPGKGDARGNGRAPAAAGE
;
A
#
# COMPACT_ATOMS: atom_id res chain seq x y z
N MET A 1 41.72 -12.05 -13.32
CA MET A 1 41.47 -11.24 -14.54
C MET A 1 42.65 -10.31 -14.82
N LEU A 2 42.98 -9.34 -13.96
CA LEU A 2 44.12 -8.44 -14.17
C LEU A 2 45.47 -9.15 -14.34
N GLY A 3 45.74 -10.21 -13.57
CA GLY A 3 46.96 -11.01 -13.73
C GLY A 3 47.08 -11.77 -15.05
N VAL A 4 45.96 -12.04 -15.73
CA VAL A 4 45.97 -12.69 -17.07
C VAL A 4 46.28 -11.66 -18.15
N VAL A 5 45.76 -10.44 -17.99
CA VAL A 5 45.97 -9.33 -18.94
C VAL A 5 47.39 -8.77 -18.87
N ALA A 6 48.00 -8.79 -17.69
CA ALA A 6 49.39 -8.35 -17.48
C ALA A 6 50.42 -9.25 -18.19
N GLY A 7 50.05 -10.46 -18.59
CA GLY A 7 50.91 -11.39 -19.32
C GLY A 7 50.83 -11.28 -20.85
N LEU A 8 50.10 -10.30 -21.40
CA LEU A 8 49.94 -10.14 -22.85
C LEU A 8 51.05 -9.25 -23.44
N GLU A 9 51.77 -9.76 -24.42
CA GLU A 9 52.54 -8.92 -25.36
C GLU A 9 51.63 -8.60 -26.56
N PRO A 10 51.49 -7.34 -27.03
CA PRO A 10 52.32 -6.15 -26.76
C PRO A 10 51.88 -5.26 -25.58
N PRO A 11 52.78 -4.43 -24.99
CA PRO A 11 52.52 -3.67 -23.76
C PRO A 11 51.36 -2.66 -23.82
N TRP A 12 51.13 -2.06 -24.99
CA TRP A 12 50.03 -1.10 -25.18
C TRP A 12 48.66 -1.79 -25.12
N LEU A 13 48.58 -3.04 -25.59
CA LEU A 13 47.38 -3.86 -25.52
C LEU A 13 47.13 -4.29 -24.08
N ALA A 14 48.16 -4.70 -23.35
CA ALA A 14 48.08 -5.04 -21.93
C ALA A 14 47.60 -3.85 -21.07
N GLY A 15 48.15 -2.64 -21.29
CA GLY A 15 47.74 -1.44 -20.55
C GLY A 15 46.29 -1.02 -20.82
N THR A 16 45.87 -1.07 -22.09
CA THR A 16 44.50 -0.73 -22.49
C THR A 16 43.50 -1.75 -21.95
N LEU A 17 43.78 -3.04 -22.09
CA LEU A 17 42.93 -4.10 -21.55
C LEU A 17 42.90 -4.11 -20.03
N ALA A 18 44.01 -3.79 -19.34
CA ALA A 18 44.02 -3.74 -17.87
C ALA A 18 43.11 -2.62 -17.36
N THR A 19 43.16 -1.46 -17.99
CA THR A 19 42.28 -0.32 -17.68
C THR A 19 40.82 -0.67 -17.96
N LEU A 20 40.54 -1.30 -19.10
CA LEU A 20 39.19 -1.72 -19.47
C LEU A 20 38.65 -2.78 -18.49
N VAL A 21 39.44 -3.78 -18.12
CA VAL A 21 39.06 -4.79 -17.13
C VAL A 21 38.84 -4.18 -15.75
N ALA A 22 39.66 -3.22 -15.33
CA ALA A 22 39.47 -2.50 -14.08
C ALA A 22 38.15 -1.69 -14.10
N PHE A 23 37.88 -0.99 -15.19
CA PHE A 23 36.65 -0.21 -15.36
C PHE A 23 35.40 -1.10 -15.37
N VAL A 24 35.41 -2.17 -16.16
CA VAL A 24 34.30 -3.15 -16.20
C VAL A 24 34.13 -3.81 -14.83
N GLY A 25 35.23 -4.18 -14.17
CA GLY A 25 35.20 -4.73 -12.81
C GLY A 25 34.53 -3.78 -11.81
N ALA A 26 34.87 -2.50 -11.85
CA ALA A 26 34.23 -1.48 -11.01
C ALA A 26 32.73 -1.36 -11.27
N LEU A 27 32.30 -1.37 -12.54
CA LEU A 27 30.88 -1.33 -12.90
C LEU A 27 30.12 -2.58 -12.41
N VAL A 28 30.71 -3.77 -12.54
CA VAL A 28 30.12 -5.02 -12.05
C VAL A 28 29.97 -4.99 -10.54
N LEU A 29 30.97 -4.50 -9.81
CA LEU A 29 30.90 -4.36 -8.35
C LEU A 29 29.83 -3.34 -7.93
N LEU A 30 29.73 -2.21 -8.62
CA LEU A 30 28.69 -1.20 -8.36
C LEU A 30 27.29 -1.80 -8.54
N GLN A 31 27.09 -2.57 -9.62
CA GLN A 31 25.83 -3.26 -9.87
C GLN A 31 25.54 -4.35 -8.83
N ALA A 32 26.56 -5.07 -8.37
CA ALA A 32 26.42 -6.08 -7.32
C ALA A 32 25.96 -5.46 -6.00
N VAL A 33 26.49 -4.30 -5.61
CA VAL A 33 26.05 -3.58 -4.39
C VAL A 33 24.58 -3.18 -4.50
N ASN A 34 24.16 -2.63 -5.64
CA ASN A 34 22.77 -2.24 -5.86
C ASN A 34 21.82 -3.43 -5.75
N THR A 35 22.14 -4.55 -6.40
CA THR A 35 21.33 -5.79 -6.33
C THR A 35 21.26 -6.34 -4.91
N ASN A 36 22.38 -6.34 -4.18
CA ASN A 36 22.41 -6.80 -2.79
C ASN A 36 21.54 -5.92 -1.88
N MET A 37 21.57 -4.59 -2.06
CA MET A 37 20.75 -3.66 -1.27
C MET A 37 19.25 -3.85 -1.53
N LEU A 38 18.86 -4.14 -2.77
CA LEU A 38 17.48 -4.51 -3.11
C LEU A 38 17.05 -5.82 -2.42
N GLY A 39 17.95 -6.81 -2.35
CA GLY A 39 17.72 -8.05 -1.64
C GLY A 39 17.50 -7.83 -0.14
N VAL A 40 18.38 -7.04 0.49
CA VAL A 40 18.28 -6.66 1.91
C VAL A 40 16.96 -5.95 2.20
N SER A 41 16.58 -4.98 1.36
CA SER A 41 15.32 -4.24 1.46
C SER A 41 14.09 -5.16 1.45
N ARG A 42 13.99 -6.08 0.47
CA ARG A 42 12.84 -6.98 0.32
C ARG A 42 12.76 -8.05 1.40
N LEU A 43 13.88 -8.71 1.68
CA LEU A 43 13.94 -9.75 2.73
C LEU A 43 13.71 -9.13 4.10
N GLY A 44 14.38 -8.02 4.39
CA GLY A 44 14.21 -7.26 5.62
C GLY A 44 12.77 -6.83 5.85
N TYR A 45 12.11 -6.28 4.83
CA TYR A 45 10.69 -5.91 4.91
C TYR A 45 9.77 -7.12 5.15
N SER A 46 10.07 -8.27 4.53
CA SER A 46 9.33 -9.51 4.80
C SER A 46 9.51 -9.96 6.25
N LEU A 47 10.73 -9.85 6.80
CA LEU A 47 11.01 -10.20 8.19
C LEU A 47 10.31 -9.27 9.18
N THR A 48 10.25 -7.97 8.92
CA THR A 48 9.53 -6.99 9.77
C THR A 48 8.03 -7.25 9.74
N THR A 49 7.48 -7.54 8.56
CA THR A 49 6.05 -7.87 8.38
C THR A 49 5.68 -9.15 9.14
N ASN A 50 6.60 -10.12 9.24
CA ASN A 50 6.39 -11.35 10.01
C ASN A 50 6.86 -11.27 11.49
N ARG A 51 7.12 -10.06 12.02
CA ARG A 51 7.63 -9.81 13.38
C ARG A 51 8.88 -10.64 13.75
N GLN A 52 9.75 -10.91 12.79
CA GLN A 52 11.01 -11.62 13.05
C GLN A 52 12.13 -10.67 13.48
N ILE A 53 12.03 -9.39 13.09
CA ILE A 53 12.92 -8.30 13.50
C ILE A 53 12.08 -7.08 13.92
N PRO A 54 12.67 -6.08 14.61
CA PRO A 54 11.95 -4.88 15.04
C PRO A 54 11.12 -4.22 13.95
N THR A 55 9.81 -4.07 14.20
CA THR A 55 8.84 -3.50 13.24
C THR A 55 9.25 -2.12 12.75
N ALA A 56 9.92 -1.34 13.61
CA ALA A 56 10.45 -0.01 13.28
C ALA A 56 11.43 -0.02 12.09
N LEU A 57 12.19 -1.11 11.89
CA LEU A 57 13.09 -1.21 10.74
C LEU A 57 12.32 -1.31 9.41
N GLY A 58 11.08 -1.82 9.46
CA GLY A 58 10.23 -2.02 8.30
C GLY A 58 9.40 -0.80 7.91
N ARG A 59 9.61 0.36 8.56
CA ARG A 59 8.86 1.59 8.27
C ARG A 59 9.06 2.01 6.83
N LEU A 60 7.94 2.18 6.13
CA LEU A 60 7.91 2.56 4.72
C LEU A 60 7.87 4.09 4.58
N HIS A 61 8.64 4.61 3.63
CA HIS A 61 8.58 6.03 3.25
C HIS A 61 7.21 6.38 2.65
N ALA A 62 6.60 7.49 3.08
CA ALA A 62 5.24 7.89 2.70
C ALA A 62 4.99 7.90 1.18
N THR A 63 5.89 8.48 0.39
CA THR A 63 5.73 8.57 -1.08
C THR A 63 6.28 7.38 -1.87
N ARG A 64 7.45 6.84 -1.50
CA ARG A 64 8.15 5.79 -2.26
C ARG A 64 7.80 4.37 -1.84
N SER A 65 7.12 4.20 -0.70
CA SER A 65 6.83 2.88 -0.10
C SER A 65 8.08 1.99 0.03
N THR A 66 9.25 2.59 0.24
CA THR A 66 10.52 1.87 0.45
C THR A 66 10.88 1.84 1.94
N PRO A 67 11.40 0.71 2.46
CA PRO A 67 11.81 0.59 3.86
C PRO A 67 13.13 1.32 4.12
N TRP A 68 13.06 2.64 4.26
CA TRP A 68 14.24 3.52 4.26
C TRP A 68 15.14 3.32 5.49
N ILE A 69 14.56 3.02 6.66
CA ILE A 69 15.33 2.76 7.89
C ILE A 69 16.17 1.49 7.74
N LEU A 70 15.61 0.46 7.12
CA LEU A 70 16.33 -0.78 6.85
C LEU A 70 17.49 -0.57 5.89
N ILE A 71 17.26 0.19 4.81
CA ILE A 71 18.31 0.52 3.82
C ILE A 71 19.41 1.38 4.47
N ALA A 72 19.05 2.41 5.23
CA ALA A 72 20.00 3.29 5.90
C ALA A 72 20.84 2.53 6.93
N SER A 73 20.21 1.72 7.79
CA SER A 73 20.93 0.92 8.80
C SER A 73 21.84 -0.13 8.18
N ALA A 74 21.39 -0.82 7.12
CA ALA A 74 22.23 -1.76 6.38
C ALA A 74 23.41 -1.07 5.70
N SER A 75 23.19 0.12 5.12
CA SER A 75 24.24 0.91 4.47
C SER A 75 25.27 1.42 5.48
N ALA A 76 24.82 1.91 6.63
CA ALA A 76 25.69 2.33 7.72
C ALA A 76 26.56 1.17 8.24
N LEU A 77 25.95 -0.01 8.44
CA LEU A 77 26.68 -1.22 8.84
C LEU A 77 27.69 -1.65 7.77
N ALA A 78 27.32 -1.62 6.48
CA ALA A 78 28.22 -1.96 5.38
C ALA A 78 29.41 -0.99 5.27
N LEU A 79 29.18 0.31 5.47
CA LEU A 79 30.25 1.31 5.50
C LEU A 79 31.18 1.10 6.70
N ALA A 80 30.62 0.83 7.88
CA ALA A 80 31.42 0.53 9.07
C ALA A 80 32.30 -0.71 8.82
N LEU A 81 31.72 -1.82 8.37
CA LEU A 81 32.47 -3.05 8.11
C LEU A 81 33.54 -2.88 7.02
N SER A 82 33.28 -2.07 6.00
CA SER A 82 34.26 -1.75 4.95
C SER A 82 35.52 -1.05 5.46
N VAL A 83 35.43 -0.32 6.58
CA VAL A 83 36.55 0.41 7.19
C VAL A 83 37.22 -0.40 8.29
N LEU A 84 36.43 -1.14 9.08
CA LEU A 84 36.86 -1.77 10.32
C LEU A 84 37.40 -3.21 10.14
N ALA A 85 37.05 -3.89 9.06
CA ALA A 85 37.30 -5.33 8.94
C ALA A 85 38.03 -5.72 7.65
N ASP A 86 38.87 -6.75 7.77
CA ASP A 86 39.72 -7.22 6.68
C ASP A 86 38.93 -7.96 5.59
N LEU A 87 39.36 -7.78 4.33
CA LEU A 87 38.70 -8.39 3.17
C LEU A 87 38.58 -9.91 3.31
N GLU A 88 39.61 -10.59 3.82
CA GLU A 88 39.57 -12.04 4.02
C GLU A 88 38.52 -12.46 5.04
N LEU A 89 38.39 -11.71 6.14
CA LEU A 89 37.35 -11.94 7.15
C LEU A 89 35.95 -11.71 6.56
N LEU A 90 35.75 -10.62 5.81
CA LEU A 90 34.47 -10.32 5.14
C LEU A 90 34.07 -11.43 4.17
N LEU A 91 35.00 -11.88 3.32
CA LEU A 91 34.76 -12.97 2.37
C LEU A 91 34.44 -14.28 3.09
N GLY A 92 35.16 -14.58 4.17
CA GLY A 92 34.88 -15.75 5.01
C GLY A 92 33.51 -15.70 5.68
N MET A 93 33.11 -14.54 6.23
CA MET A 93 31.79 -14.34 6.84
C MET A 93 30.67 -14.43 5.79
N PHE A 94 30.88 -13.89 4.60
CA PHE A 94 29.94 -14.01 3.49
C PHE A 94 29.77 -15.46 3.04
N ALA A 95 30.86 -16.20 2.89
CA ALA A 95 30.83 -17.63 2.54
C ALA A 95 30.13 -18.46 3.63
N PHE A 96 30.44 -18.19 4.90
CA PHE A 96 29.77 -18.81 6.04
C PHE A 96 28.25 -18.61 6.00
N GLY A 97 27.80 -17.35 5.86
CA GLY A 97 26.37 -17.03 5.81
C GLY A 97 25.67 -17.64 4.59
N SER A 98 26.29 -17.55 3.42
CA SER A 98 25.71 -18.04 2.16
C SER A 98 25.56 -19.56 2.14
N MET A 99 26.59 -20.30 2.58
CA MET A 99 26.53 -21.77 2.60
C MET A 99 25.50 -22.27 3.61
N LEU A 100 25.38 -21.60 4.76
CA LEU A 100 24.33 -21.91 5.73
C LEU A 100 22.93 -21.62 5.18
N ALA A 101 22.74 -20.46 4.55
CA ALA A 101 21.46 -20.09 3.94
C ALA A 101 21.05 -21.08 2.83
N PHE A 102 21.98 -21.50 1.97
CA PHE A 102 21.72 -22.53 0.97
C PHE A 102 21.38 -23.88 1.61
N THR A 103 22.09 -24.29 2.66
CA THR A 103 21.78 -25.52 3.39
C THR A 103 20.34 -25.48 3.93
N LEU A 104 19.96 -24.38 4.59
CA LEU A 104 18.63 -24.18 5.13
C LEU A 104 17.55 -24.09 4.04
N ALA A 105 17.84 -23.49 2.89
CA ALA A 105 16.90 -23.42 1.77
C ALA A 105 16.59 -24.81 1.21
N HIS A 106 17.62 -25.63 0.97
CA HIS A 106 17.44 -27.02 0.51
C HIS A 106 16.71 -27.86 1.56
N LEU A 107 17.06 -27.71 2.84
CA LEU A 107 16.38 -28.40 3.93
C LEU A 107 14.91 -27.97 4.03
N SER A 108 14.62 -26.68 3.86
CA SER A 108 13.24 -26.16 3.86
C SER A 108 12.40 -26.79 2.77
N VAL A 109 12.95 -26.97 1.57
CA VAL A 109 12.27 -27.69 0.47
C VAL A 109 11.97 -29.12 0.87
N ILE A 110 12.90 -29.84 1.50
CA ILE A 110 12.71 -31.23 1.94
C ILE A 110 11.65 -31.30 3.05
N VAL A 111 11.76 -30.46 4.08
CA VAL A 111 10.83 -30.43 5.23
C VAL A 111 9.42 -30.08 4.77
N LEU A 112 9.26 -29.11 3.85
CA LEU A 112 7.96 -28.71 3.34
C LEU A 112 7.26 -29.84 2.56
N ARG A 113 8.02 -30.79 1.98
CA ARG A 113 7.44 -31.97 1.33
C ARG A 113 6.72 -32.87 2.32
N PHE A 114 7.27 -33.02 3.53
CA PHE A 114 6.68 -33.82 4.60
C PHE A 114 5.60 -33.07 5.38
N ARG A 115 5.78 -31.76 5.59
CA ARG A 115 4.87 -30.94 6.39
C ARG A 115 3.61 -30.53 5.65
N GLU A 116 3.73 -30.28 4.34
CA GLU A 116 2.64 -29.84 3.47
C GLU A 116 2.62 -30.69 2.18
N PRO A 117 2.28 -31.99 2.27
CA PRO A 117 2.32 -32.91 1.14
C PRO A 117 1.35 -32.50 0.02
N ASP A 118 0.17 -31.97 0.37
CA ASP A 118 -0.94 -31.64 -0.52
C ASP A 118 -0.91 -30.23 -1.11
N ALA A 119 0.11 -29.43 -0.78
CA ALA A 119 0.23 -28.08 -1.32
C ALA A 119 0.31 -28.07 -2.86
N PRO A 120 -0.43 -27.19 -3.56
CA PRO A 120 -0.40 -27.10 -5.00
C PRO A 120 0.99 -26.63 -5.46
N ARG A 121 1.61 -27.40 -6.36
CA ARG A 121 2.99 -27.15 -6.83
C ARG A 121 2.98 -26.98 -8.34
N ALA A 122 3.33 -25.77 -8.79
CA ALA A 122 3.43 -25.43 -10.21
C ALA A 122 4.52 -26.24 -10.95
N TYR A 123 5.57 -26.68 -10.22
CA TYR A 123 6.69 -27.42 -10.77
C TYR A 123 7.03 -28.65 -9.91
N ARG A 124 7.31 -29.78 -10.57
CA ARG A 124 7.80 -31.01 -9.96
C ARG A 124 9.22 -31.28 -10.43
N VAL A 125 10.13 -31.42 -9.48
CA VAL A 125 11.56 -31.62 -9.75
C VAL A 125 11.78 -33.02 -10.34
N PRO A 126 12.44 -33.15 -11.51
CA PRO A 126 12.85 -34.45 -12.02
C PRO A 126 13.86 -35.10 -11.05
N LEU A 127 13.86 -36.43 -10.95
CA LEU A 127 14.69 -37.20 -10.00
C LEU A 127 14.25 -37.10 -8.53
N SER A 128 12.95 -37.25 -8.26
CA SER A 128 12.45 -37.41 -6.89
C SER A 128 12.40 -38.89 -6.48
N VAL A 129 12.87 -39.19 -5.27
CA VAL A 129 12.81 -40.52 -4.66
C VAL A 129 11.68 -40.53 -3.64
N THR A 130 10.81 -41.54 -3.70
CA THR A 130 9.71 -41.66 -2.75
C THR A 130 10.25 -42.18 -1.41
N VAL A 131 10.27 -41.33 -0.40
CA VAL A 131 10.64 -41.68 0.97
C VAL A 131 9.40 -41.50 1.84
N ARG A 132 8.96 -42.59 2.52
CA ARG A 132 7.75 -42.59 3.37
C ARG A 132 6.49 -42.06 2.67
N GLY A 133 6.27 -42.48 1.42
CA GLY A 133 5.11 -42.06 0.61
C GLY A 133 5.19 -40.64 0.05
N THR A 134 6.26 -39.89 0.33
CA THR A 134 6.44 -38.50 -0.13
C THR A 134 7.58 -38.42 -1.15
N PRO A 135 7.39 -37.76 -2.32
CA PRO A 135 8.46 -37.58 -3.29
C PRO A 135 9.46 -36.52 -2.79
N VAL A 136 10.64 -36.98 -2.37
CA VAL A 136 11.75 -36.12 -1.94
C VAL A 136 12.66 -35.82 -3.13
N PRO A 137 12.92 -34.55 -3.48
CA PRO A 137 13.77 -34.20 -4.62
C PRO A 137 15.25 -34.52 -4.31
N LEU A 138 15.84 -35.47 -5.04
CA LEU A 138 17.24 -35.84 -4.87
C LEU A 138 18.22 -34.67 -5.09
N PRO A 139 18.00 -33.75 -6.06
CA PRO A 139 18.85 -32.57 -6.19
C PRO A 139 18.87 -31.69 -4.94
N ALA A 140 17.77 -31.61 -4.19
CA ALA A 140 17.74 -30.83 -2.96
C ALA A 140 18.52 -31.51 -1.83
N VAL A 141 18.46 -32.84 -1.74
CA VAL A 141 19.24 -33.62 -0.77
C VAL A 141 20.73 -33.46 -1.06
N LEU A 142 21.14 -33.63 -2.32
CA LEU A 142 22.52 -33.42 -2.74
C LEU A 142 22.96 -31.97 -2.50
N GLY A 143 22.13 -30.99 -2.85
CA GLY A 143 22.39 -29.58 -2.58
C GLY A 143 22.57 -29.28 -1.10
N ALA A 144 21.73 -29.83 -0.22
CA ALA A 144 21.87 -29.71 1.23
C ALA A 144 23.18 -30.32 1.73
N LEU A 145 23.54 -31.52 1.28
CA LEU A 145 24.77 -32.20 1.69
C LEU A 145 26.02 -31.45 1.23
N LEU A 146 26.06 -31.01 -0.04
CA LEU A 146 27.20 -30.29 -0.61
C LEU A 146 27.36 -28.90 0.01
N SER A 147 26.28 -28.15 0.19
CA SER A 147 26.33 -26.84 0.84
C SER A 147 26.70 -26.95 2.32
N PHE A 148 26.23 -27.99 3.01
CA PHE A 148 26.64 -28.26 4.39
C PHE A 148 28.12 -28.65 4.49
N ALA A 149 28.61 -29.53 3.61
CA ALA A 149 30.02 -29.87 3.55
C ALA A 149 30.91 -28.65 3.25
N ALA A 150 30.47 -27.78 2.34
CA ALA A 150 31.14 -26.51 2.05
C ALA A 150 31.14 -25.57 3.27
N TRP A 151 30.04 -25.49 4.02
CA TRP A 151 29.97 -24.72 5.26
C TRP A 151 30.93 -25.26 6.33
N VAL A 152 31.03 -26.59 6.48
CA VAL A 152 32.01 -27.24 7.36
C VAL A 152 33.44 -26.95 6.92
N SER A 153 33.70 -26.90 5.60
CA SER A 153 35.00 -26.51 5.05
C SER A 153 35.35 -25.05 5.41
N VAL A 154 34.39 -24.12 5.30
CA VAL A 154 34.59 -22.72 5.73
C VAL A 154 34.91 -22.64 7.22
N LEU A 155 34.18 -23.40 8.05
CA LEU A 155 34.51 -23.52 9.46
C LEU A 155 35.94 -24.01 9.64
N ALA A 156 36.35 -25.08 8.97
CA ALA A 156 37.67 -25.71 9.13
C ALA A 156 38.83 -24.81 8.67
N LEU A 157 38.66 -24.11 7.54
CA LEU A 157 39.75 -23.40 6.84
C LEU A 157 39.90 -21.92 7.22
N HIS A 158 38.82 -21.25 7.66
CA HIS A 158 38.86 -19.82 7.97
C HIS A 158 38.61 -19.56 9.45
N GLU A 159 39.68 -19.40 10.22
CA GLU A 159 39.62 -19.21 11.68
C GLU A 159 38.83 -17.94 12.07
N GLY A 160 39.07 -16.82 11.37
CA GLY A 160 38.34 -15.58 11.63
C GLY A 160 36.83 -15.72 11.38
N ALA A 161 36.46 -16.33 10.25
CA ALA A 161 35.06 -16.54 9.90
C ALA A 161 34.36 -17.54 10.83
N ARG A 162 35.08 -18.55 11.34
CA ARG A 162 34.55 -19.52 12.31
C ARG A 162 34.01 -18.82 13.55
N TYR A 163 34.85 -18.05 14.23
CA TYR A 163 34.43 -17.40 15.48
C TYR A 163 33.50 -16.22 15.21
N ALA A 164 33.84 -15.33 14.27
CA ALA A 164 33.00 -14.18 13.96
C ALA A 164 31.61 -14.60 13.45
N GLY A 165 31.54 -15.60 12.58
CA GLY A 165 30.28 -16.13 12.04
C GLY A 165 29.41 -16.79 13.11
N LEU A 166 30.01 -17.60 14.00
CA LEU A 166 29.28 -18.23 15.11
C LEU A 166 28.77 -17.20 16.12
N VAL A 167 29.59 -16.20 16.48
CA VAL A 167 29.17 -15.10 17.37
C VAL A 167 28.05 -14.30 16.72
N TRP A 168 28.17 -13.97 15.43
CA TRP A 168 27.14 -13.24 14.70
C TRP A 168 25.81 -14.00 14.65
N MET A 169 25.86 -15.31 14.43
CA MET A 169 24.68 -16.19 14.46
C MET A 169 24.03 -16.21 15.85
N ALA A 170 24.85 -16.33 16.90
CA ALA A 170 24.37 -16.31 18.28
C ALA A 170 23.71 -14.98 18.62
N VAL A 171 24.30 -13.85 18.23
CA VAL A 171 23.72 -12.51 18.40
C VAL A 171 22.38 -12.41 17.67
N GLY A 172 22.30 -12.83 16.40
CA GLY A 172 21.06 -12.82 15.64
C GLY A 172 19.95 -13.66 16.29
N LEU A 173 20.29 -14.86 16.77
CA LEU A 173 19.34 -15.73 17.45
C LEU A 173 18.88 -15.15 18.80
N VAL A 174 19.79 -14.58 19.58
CA VAL A 174 19.48 -13.93 20.85
C VAL A 174 18.57 -12.72 20.63
N LEU A 175 18.88 -11.86 19.66
CA LEU A 175 18.04 -10.72 19.30
C LEU A 175 16.64 -11.16 18.88
N TYR A 176 16.55 -12.21 18.06
CA TYR A 176 15.29 -12.81 17.65
C TYR A 176 14.47 -13.31 18.84
N VAL A 177 15.07 -14.13 19.72
CA VAL A 177 14.38 -14.69 20.89
C VAL A 177 13.97 -13.58 21.87
N ALA A 178 14.85 -12.60 22.12
CA ALA A 178 14.58 -11.50 23.03
C ALA A 178 13.44 -10.60 22.51
N TYR A 179 13.48 -10.23 21.23
CA TYR A 179 12.44 -9.43 20.60
C TYR A 179 11.08 -10.14 20.65
N ARG A 180 11.08 -11.43 20.33
CA ARG A 180 9.86 -12.22 20.27
C ARG A 180 9.24 -12.49 21.64
N ARG A 181 10.08 -12.72 22.67
CA ARG A 181 9.63 -12.82 24.07
C ARG A 181 9.08 -11.50 24.60
N ARG A 182 9.67 -10.36 24.24
CA ARG A 182 9.17 -9.03 24.65
C ARG A 182 7.78 -8.73 24.09
N GLN A 183 7.39 -9.35 22.97
CA GLN A 183 6.05 -9.19 22.38
C GLN A 183 5.04 -10.24 22.85
N GLY A 184 5.44 -11.20 23.70
CA GLY A 184 4.57 -12.28 24.16
C GLY A 184 4.20 -13.29 23.06
N GLU A 185 4.88 -13.26 21.91
CA GLU A 185 4.56 -14.11 20.76
C GLU A 185 5.29 -15.46 20.84
N SER A 186 4.61 -16.57 20.54
CA SER A 186 5.22 -17.91 20.50
C SER A 186 6.36 -17.98 19.48
N LEU A 187 7.49 -18.67 19.74
CA LEU A 187 8.71 -18.65 18.90
C LEU A 187 8.62 -19.27 17.49
N THR A 188 7.51 -19.91 17.12
CA THR A 188 7.40 -20.68 15.86
C THR A 188 6.14 -20.39 15.06
N ARG A 189 5.14 -19.71 15.63
CA ARG A 189 3.89 -19.38 14.92
C ARG A 189 4.12 -18.29 13.89
N ARG A 190 3.39 -18.30 12.78
CA ARG A 190 3.42 -17.17 11.83
C ARG A 190 2.53 -16.04 12.35
N VAL A 191 3.09 -14.85 12.56
CA VAL A 191 2.35 -13.64 12.90
C VAL A 191 2.66 -12.61 11.83
N SER A 192 1.65 -12.21 11.05
CA SER A 192 1.80 -11.22 9.98
C SER A 192 1.11 -9.92 10.35
N VAL A 193 1.86 -8.82 10.31
CA VAL A 193 1.31 -7.46 10.42
C VAL A 193 0.85 -7.01 9.04
N PRO A 194 -0.36 -6.44 8.88
CA PRO A 194 -0.78 -5.90 7.59
C PRO A 194 0.10 -4.73 7.17
N ALA A 195 0.41 -4.63 5.87
CA ALA A 195 1.29 -3.60 5.32
C ALA A 195 0.79 -2.16 5.57
N SER A 196 -0.52 -1.98 5.76
CA SER A 196 -1.13 -0.70 6.14
C SER A 196 -0.65 -0.19 7.50
N ALA A 197 -0.34 -1.07 8.46
CA ALA A 197 0.17 -0.67 9.77
C ALA A 197 1.67 -0.30 9.76
N LEU A 198 2.38 -0.58 8.66
CA LEU A 198 3.79 -0.22 8.48
C LEU A 198 3.99 1.08 7.68
N ARG A 199 2.91 1.61 7.11
CA ARG A 199 2.91 2.91 6.46
C ARG A 199 2.86 3.98 7.53
N GLU A 200 3.80 4.92 7.43
CA GLU A 200 3.69 6.22 8.05
C GLU A 200 2.42 6.85 7.48
N HIS A 201 1.32 6.76 8.23
CA HIS A 201 0.28 7.75 8.10
C HIS A 201 0.98 9.01 8.60
N ALA A 202 1.51 9.82 7.69
CA ALA A 202 1.64 11.23 7.99
C ALA A 202 0.23 11.60 8.46
N ALA A 203 0.07 11.85 9.76
CA ALA A 203 -1.04 12.62 10.24
C ALA A 203 -0.92 13.92 9.46
N VAL A 204 -1.68 14.00 8.37
CA VAL A 204 -1.81 15.26 7.66
C VAL A 204 -2.76 15.99 8.57
N GLU A 205 -2.22 16.92 9.37
CA GLU A 205 -3.05 17.94 9.99
C GLU A 205 -3.85 18.56 8.86
N TYR A 206 -5.14 18.25 8.74
CA TYR A 206 -5.98 18.82 7.70
C TYR A 206 -6.35 20.24 8.12
N GLY A 207 -5.46 21.20 7.88
CA GLY A 207 -5.68 22.61 8.15
C GLY A 207 -6.75 23.22 7.23
N SER A 208 -6.95 22.65 6.04
CA SER A 208 -8.01 23.08 5.11
C SER A 208 -8.69 21.92 4.36
N ILE A 209 -9.99 21.78 4.55
CA ILE A 209 -10.82 20.71 3.95
C ILE A 209 -11.89 21.33 3.06
N LEU A 210 -11.93 20.94 1.78
CA LEU A 210 -12.98 21.38 0.85
C LEU A 210 -14.12 20.38 0.79
N VAL A 211 -15.35 20.86 0.99
CA VAL A 211 -16.56 20.04 0.98
C VAL A 211 -17.54 20.60 -0.06
N PRO A 212 -17.76 19.92 -1.20
CA PRO A 212 -18.75 20.36 -2.16
C PRO A 212 -20.16 19.97 -1.70
N VAL A 213 -21.03 20.96 -1.58
CA VAL A 213 -22.41 20.80 -1.12
C VAL A 213 -23.38 21.06 -2.28
N PHE A 214 -24.44 20.25 -2.35
CA PHE A 214 -25.38 20.23 -3.48
C PHE A 214 -26.84 20.49 -3.09
N GLY A 215 -27.11 20.80 -1.82
CA GLY A 215 -28.45 20.88 -1.22
C GLY A 215 -29.11 19.52 -1.05
N ARG A 216 -28.35 18.44 -0.85
CA ARG A 216 -28.86 17.06 -0.70
C ARG A 216 -28.78 16.59 0.76
N PRO A 217 -29.57 15.59 1.19
CA PRO A 217 -29.50 15.05 2.56
C PRO A 217 -28.10 14.56 2.95
N LEU A 218 -27.35 14.06 1.97
CA LEU A 218 -25.99 13.54 2.16
C LEU A 218 -24.96 14.66 2.42
N ASP A 219 -25.34 15.94 2.27
CA ASP A 219 -24.48 17.08 2.55
C ASP A 219 -24.15 17.20 4.05
N ASP A 220 -25.10 16.85 4.92
CA ASP A 220 -24.90 16.88 6.37
C ASP A 220 -23.86 15.80 6.77
N ASP A 221 -23.87 14.64 6.12
CA ASP A 221 -22.93 13.54 6.38
C ASP A 221 -21.49 13.86 5.92
N ILE A 222 -21.33 14.49 4.74
CA ILE A 222 -20.01 14.90 4.25
C ILE A 222 -19.43 16.02 5.12
N VAL A 223 -20.24 17.01 5.51
CA VAL A 223 -19.80 18.10 6.37
C VAL A 223 -19.47 17.58 7.76
N GLY A 224 -20.29 16.70 8.34
CA GLY A 224 -19.99 16.08 9.62
C GLY A 224 -18.74 15.20 9.59
N THR A 225 -18.47 14.51 8.47
CA THR A 225 -17.22 13.77 8.29
C THR A 225 -16.02 14.71 8.22
N ALA A 226 -16.15 15.83 7.49
CA ALA A 226 -15.11 16.87 7.45
C ALA A 226 -14.88 17.50 8.83
N GLY A 227 -15.94 17.79 9.59
CA GLY A 227 -15.88 18.31 10.95
C GLY A 227 -15.16 17.38 11.92
N ARG A 228 -15.44 16.08 11.88
CA ARG A 228 -14.70 15.09 12.67
C ARG A 228 -13.22 15.00 12.29
N LEU A 229 -12.92 14.99 11.00
CA LEU A 229 -11.52 14.95 10.52
C LEU A 229 -10.76 16.22 10.94
N ALA A 230 -11.40 17.38 10.85
CA ALA A 230 -10.84 18.64 11.31
C ALA A 230 -10.62 18.65 12.83
N ALA A 231 -11.57 18.16 13.63
CA ALA A 231 -11.51 18.18 15.08
C ALA A 231 -10.53 17.15 15.68
N GLU A 232 -10.37 15.97 15.06
CA GLU A 232 -9.42 14.94 15.52
C GLU A 232 -7.96 15.36 15.36
N ASP A 233 -7.65 16.15 14.33
CA ASP A 233 -6.28 16.55 13.98
C ASP A 233 -5.89 17.94 14.51
N GLY A 234 -6.82 18.67 15.13
CA GLY A 234 -6.60 20.01 15.68
C GLY A 234 -5.84 20.01 17.03
N GLN A 235 -4.53 19.76 17.01
CA GLN A 235 -3.64 20.06 18.16
C GLN A 235 -2.58 21.11 17.79
N GLU A 236 -2.65 22.26 18.49
CA GLU A 236 -1.57 23.25 18.70
C GLU A 236 -0.90 23.94 17.47
N GLY A 237 -1.62 24.12 16.37
CA GLY A 237 -1.22 25.03 15.26
C GLY A 237 -1.80 26.44 15.38
N GLU A 238 -1.04 27.47 14.98
CA GLU A 238 -1.54 28.86 14.81
C GLU A 238 -2.51 28.94 13.61
N GLY A 239 -3.77 28.55 13.86
CA GLY A 239 -4.86 28.58 12.87
C GLY A 239 -5.73 27.33 13.03
N GLY A 240 -6.97 27.51 13.48
CA GLY A 240 -7.91 26.39 13.59
C GLY A 240 -8.20 25.76 12.22
N PRO A 241 -8.55 24.46 12.19
CA PRO A 241 -8.89 23.79 10.94
C PRO A 241 -10.09 24.47 10.25
N MET A 242 -9.94 24.75 8.96
CA MET A 242 -10.94 25.45 8.16
C MET A 242 -11.65 24.50 7.20
N ILE A 243 -12.99 24.46 7.25
CA ILE A 243 -13.82 23.79 6.26
C ILE A 243 -14.28 24.80 5.22
N GLU A 244 -13.96 24.55 3.96
CA GLU A 244 -14.45 25.31 2.83
C GLU A 244 -15.66 24.62 2.18
N ALA A 245 -16.87 25.06 2.56
CA ALA A 245 -18.11 24.59 1.94
C ALA A 245 -18.27 25.26 0.56
N LEU A 246 -18.20 24.46 -0.51
CA LEU A 246 -18.25 24.93 -1.90
C LEU A 246 -19.57 24.53 -2.57
N TYR A 247 -20.32 25.50 -3.09
CA TYR A 247 -21.47 25.24 -3.96
C TYR A 247 -21.15 25.62 -5.40
N VAL A 248 -21.32 24.67 -6.33
CA VAL A 248 -21.09 24.91 -7.76
C VAL A 248 -22.41 25.15 -8.49
N ILE A 249 -22.56 26.33 -9.08
CA ILE A 249 -23.68 26.66 -9.96
C ILE A 249 -23.30 26.27 -11.39
N GLU A 250 -24.00 25.27 -11.92
CA GLU A 250 -23.77 24.78 -13.28
C GLU A 250 -24.31 25.76 -14.33
N MET A 251 -23.41 26.28 -15.14
CA MET A 251 -23.72 27.23 -16.21
C MET A 251 -23.90 26.50 -17.54
N PRO A 252 -25.05 26.65 -18.23
CA PRO A 252 -25.27 26.03 -19.51
C PRO A 252 -24.35 26.63 -20.58
N MET A 253 -23.97 25.83 -21.58
CA MET A 253 -23.07 26.25 -22.67
C MET A 253 -23.62 27.40 -23.52
N SER A 254 -24.93 27.63 -23.50
CA SER A 254 -25.59 28.74 -24.18
C SER A 254 -25.33 30.10 -23.51
N LEU A 255 -24.90 30.10 -22.25
CA LEU A 255 -24.63 31.31 -21.49
C LEU A 255 -23.12 31.48 -21.23
N PRO A 256 -22.60 32.72 -21.23
CA PRO A 256 -21.29 33.02 -20.68
C PRO A 256 -21.15 32.56 -19.22
N ILE A 257 -19.95 32.18 -18.80
CA ILE A 257 -19.69 31.73 -17.41
C ILE A 257 -20.00 32.81 -16.36
N ASP A 258 -19.89 34.08 -16.76
CA ASP A 258 -20.18 35.25 -15.94
C ASP A 258 -21.62 35.75 -16.05
N ALA A 259 -22.48 35.04 -16.78
CA ALA A 259 -23.88 35.42 -16.92
C ALA A 259 -24.58 35.48 -15.55
N ARG A 260 -25.57 36.36 -15.46
CA ARG A 260 -26.35 36.53 -14.24
C ARG A 260 -27.15 35.25 -13.98
N VAL A 261 -26.96 34.71 -12.78
CA VAL A 261 -27.67 33.54 -12.26
C VAL A 261 -29.06 33.99 -11.78
N SER A 262 -30.07 33.13 -11.88
CA SER A 262 -31.40 33.45 -11.35
C SER A 262 -31.37 33.62 -9.82
N ASP A 263 -32.19 34.53 -9.30
CA ASP A 263 -32.26 34.79 -7.86
C ASP A 263 -32.69 33.53 -7.08
N ASP A 264 -33.50 32.66 -7.71
CA ASP A 264 -33.90 31.35 -7.15
C ASP A 264 -32.71 30.40 -6.95
N GLN A 265 -31.83 30.28 -7.95
CA GLN A 265 -30.64 29.43 -7.85
C GLN A 265 -29.67 29.95 -6.78
N VAL A 266 -29.52 31.26 -6.68
CA VAL A 266 -28.72 31.90 -5.62
C VAL A 266 -29.34 31.62 -4.25
N ALA A 267 -30.67 31.67 -4.12
CA ALA A 267 -31.36 31.37 -2.87
C ALA A 267 -31.23 29.90 -2.45
N VAL A 268 -31.27 28.95 -3.40
CA VAL A 268 -31.00 27.52 -3.13
C VAL A 268 -29.56 27.32 -2.64
N ALA A 269 -28.59 27.90 -3.34
CA ALA A 269 -27.18 27.77 -2.99
C ALA A 269 -26.86 28.38 -1.61
N LYS A 270 -27.45 29.55 -1.30
CA LYS A 270 -27.32 30.17 0.03
C LYS A 270 -27.90 29.29 1.15
N ARG A 271 -29.04 28.63 0.92
CA ARG A 271 -29.63 27.72 1.91
C ARG A 271 -28.76 26.49 2.15
N ALA A 272 -28.23 25.88 1.08
CA ALA A 272 -27.34 24.74 1.20
C ALA A 272 -26.04 25.10 1.94
N LEU A 273 -25.43 26.24 1.60
CA LEU A 273 -24.22 26.73 2.27
C LEU A 273 -24.47 27.13 3.74
N ALA A 274 -25.62 27.72 4.05
CA ALA A 274 -25.99 28.06 5.43
C ALA A 274 -26.16 26.79 6.29
N ARG A 275 -26.79 25.75 5.73
CA ARG A 275 -26.92 24.43 6.38
C ARG A 275 -25.56 23.79 6.63
N ALA A 276 -24.69 23.80 5.63
CA ALA A 276 -23.33 23.27 5.76
C ALA A 276 -22.52 24.02 6.82
N LYS A 277 -22.69 25.35 6.91
CA LYS A 277 -22.07 26.16 7.94
C LYS A 277 -22.55 25.77 9.34
N GLU A 278 -23.86 25.63 9.52
CA GLU A 278 -24.46 25.19 10.79
C GLU A 278 -23.92 23.83 11.25
N VAL A 279 -23.86 22.84 10.35
CA VAL A 279 -23.38 21.48 10.67
C VAL A 279 -21.87 21.45 10.95
N GLY A 280 -21.08 22.24 10.22
CA GLY A 280 -19.63 22.25 10.40
C GLY A 280 -19.19 22.99 11.67
N GLU A 281 -19.87 24.08 12.03
CA GLU A 281 -19.59 24.86 13.26
C GLU A 281 -20.08 24.17 14.54
N GLU A 282 -20.80 23.05 14.45
CA GLU A 282 -21.14 22.20 15.60
C GLU A 282 -19.89 21.55 16.23
N TYR A 283 -18.81 21.40 15.44
CA TYR A 283 -17.55 20.82 15.89
C TYR A 283 -16.64 21.90 16.51
N GLU A 284 -16.13 21.62 17.72
CA GLU A 284 -15.31 22.56 18.48
C GLU A 284 -13.97 22.85 17.75
N GLY A 285 -13.65 24.14 17.59
CA GLY A 285 -12.40 24.59 16.96
C GLY A 285 -12.40 24.61 15.44
N VAL A 286 -13.52 24.31 14.78
CA VAL A 286 -13.63 24.27 13.31
C VAL A 286 -14.28 25.56 12.78
N GLU A 287 -13.61 26.24 11.84
CA GLU A 287 -14.18 27.42 11.15
C GLU A 287 -14.72 27.04 9.77
N VAL A 288 -15.94 27.45 9.42
CA VAL A 288 -16.54 27.12 8.12
C VAL A 288 -16.65 28.35 7.21
N ALA A 289 -15.89 28.34 6.12
CA ALA A 289 -15.95 29.32 5.05
C ALA A 289 -16.88 28.84 3.92
N THR A 290 -17.89 29.63 3.57
CA THR A 290 -18.83 29.30 2.49
C THR A 290 -18.45 29.99 1.18
N VAL A 291 -18.42 29.25 0.08
CA VAL A 291 -18.02 29.74 -1.24
C VAL A 291 -19.02 29.28 -2.29
N MET A 292 -19.41 30.19 -3.17
CA MET A 292 -20.27 29.91 -4.32
C MET A 292 -19.49 30.19 -5.60
N VAL A 293 -19.36 29.18 -6.46
CA VAL A 293 -18.59 29.28 -7.71
C VAL A 293 -19.45 28.87 -8.89
N ARG A 294 -19.22 29.51 -10.03
CA ARG A 294 -19.91 29.21 -11.29
C ARG A 294 -19.00 28.33 -12.15
N GLY A 295 -19.54 27.28 -12.74
CA GLY A 295 -18.75 26.32 -13.49
C GLY A 295 -19.57 25.57 -14.53
N ARG A 296 -18.91 25.01 -15.55
CA ARG A 296 -19.57 24.18 -16.58
C ARG A 296 -19.64 22.70 -16.20
N SER A 297 -18.75 22.27 -15.31
CA SER A 297 -18.68 20.91 -14.82
C SER A 297 -18.37 20.97 -13.32
N PRO A 298 -19.22 20.40 -12.45
CA PRO A 298 -18.99 20.38 -11.02
C PRO A 298 -17.61 19.80 -10.66
N GLY A 299 -17.25 18.64 -11.21
CA GLY A 299 -15.97 17.97 -10.91
C GLY A 299 -14.74 18.80 -11.29
N ALA A 300 -14.75 19.42 -12.48
CA ALA A 300 -13.65 20.29 -12.91
C ALA A 300 -13.52 21.54 -12.03
N THR A 301 -14.65 22.12 -11.62
CA THR A 301 -14.71 23.33 -10.79
C THR A 301 -14.21 23.06 -9.38
N ILE A 302 -14.59 21.91 -8.81
CA ILE A 302 -14.11 21.45 -7.50
C ILE A 302 -12.57 21.31 -7.51
N VAL A 303 -12.03 20.61 -8.51
CA VAL A 303 -10.58 20.43 -8.64
C VAL A 303 -9.84 21.75 -8.86
N SER A 304 -10.41 22.67 -9.64
CA SER A 304 -9.79 23.99 -9.87
C SER A 304 -9.79 24.86 -8.62
N GLU A 305 -10.89 24.86 -7.85
CA GLU A 305 -10.96 25.63 -6.60
C GLU A 305 -10.05 25.01 -5.54
N ALA A 306 -9.99 23.68 -5.44
CA ALA A 306 -9.06 22.99 -4.56
C ALA A 306 -7.60 23.39 -4.84
N ARG A 307 -7.19 23.46 -6.12
CA ARG A 307 -5.85 23.93 -6.50
C ARG A 307 -5.62 25.39 -6.21
N ARG A 308 -6.62 26.24 -6.47
CA ARG A 308 -6.51 27.69 -6.29
C ARG A 308 -6.34 28.06 -4.82
N ARG A 309 -6.99 27.31 -3.93
CA ARG A 309 -7.02 27.56 -2.49
C ARG A 309 -5.96 26.77 -1.72
N GLY A 310 -5.40 25.73 -2.35
CA GLY A 310 -4.34 24.93 -1.76
C GLY A 310 -4.85 23.97 -0.69
N VAL A 311 -6.08 23.46 -0.84
CA VAL A 311 -6.71 22.57 0.16
C VAL A 311 -6.01 21.23 0.26
N GLU A 312 -5.99 20.65 1.45
CA GLU A 312 -5.23 19.43 1.76
C GLU A 312 -6.09 18.16 1.61
N ALA A 313 -7.40 18.31 1.75
CA ALA A 313 -8.37 17.24 1.52
C ALA A 313 -9.64 17.74 0.83
N ILE A 314 -10.27 16.85 0.06
CA ILE A 314 -11.63 17.01 -0.46
C ILE A 314 -12.48 15.87 0.09
N VAL A 315 -13.58 16.19 0.77
CA VAL A 315 -14.55 15.20 1.26
C VAL A 315 -15.73 15.16 0.31
N LEU A 316 -15.98 14.01 -0.32
CA LEU A 316 -17.09 13.80 -1.25
C LEU A 316 -18.03 12.74 -0.75
N ALA A 317 -19.29 12.89 -1.12
CA ALA A 317 -20.29 11.83 -1.06
C ALA A 317 -20.13 10.87 -2.24
N ALA A 318 -20.21 9.57 -1.96
CA ALA A 318 -20.45 8.56 -2.98
C ALA A 318 -21.89 8.72 -3.48
N GLU A 319 -22.05 9.11 -4.75
CA GLU A 319 -23.38 9.23 -5.37
C GLU A 319 -24.07 7.85 -5.45
N GLU A 320 -25.36 7.81 -5.14
CA GLU A 320 -26.18 6.61 -5.34
C GLU A 320 -26.23 6.23 -6.83
N PRO A 321 -26.21 4.92 -7.15
CA PRO A 321 -26.27 4.47 -8.54
C PRO A 321 -27.57 4.94 -9.19
N THR A 322 -27.45 5.80 -10.21
CA THR A 322 -28.60 6.20 -11.00
C THR A 322 -29.13 4.99 -11.77
N ARG A 323 -30.41 4.63 -11.51
CA ARG A 323 -31.11 3.66 -12.35
C ARG A 323 -31.28 4.29 -13.73
N VAL A 324 -30.58 3.76 -14.73
CA VAL A 324 -30.71 4.22 -16.12
C VAL A 324 -32.17 4.05 -16.56
N ARG A 325 -32.90 5.16 -16.70
CA ARG A 325 -34.25 5.19 -17.27
C ARG A 325 -34.13 5.37 -18.78
N GLY A 326 -33.88 4.27 -19.49
CA GLY A 326 -34.02 4.23 -20.95
C GLY A 326 -32.85 3.59 -21.69
N GLY A 327 -33.07 2.34 -22.06
CA GLY A 327 -32.32 1.59 -23.08
C GLY A 327 -33.18 0.46 -23.63
N THR A 328 -34.49 0.67 -23.82
CA THR A 328 -35.47 -0.33 -24.26
C THR A 328 -35.80 -0.28 -25.74
N ARG A 329 -34.93 0.26 -26.62
CA ARG A 329 -35.11 -0.02 -28.07
C ARG A 329 -35.18 -1.53 -28.35
N LEU A 330 -34.68 -2.35 -27.42
CA LEU A 330 -34.77 -3.81 -27.36
C LEU A 330 -35.24 -4.34 -25.98
N GLY A 331 -36.20 -3.69 -25.31
CA GLY A 331 -36.94 -4.34 -24.19
C GLY A 331 -36.13 -4.83 -22.97
N GLY A 332 -34.98 -4.24 -22.66
CA GLY A 332 -34.16 -4.64 -21.50
C GLY A 332 -34.68 -4.11 -20.16
N ARG A 333 -34.82 -4.98 -19.15
CA ARG A 333 -34.90 -4.57 -17.74
C ARG A 333 -33.60 -3.82 -17.41
N GLY A 334 -33.69 -2.52 -17.10
CA GLY A 334 -32.54 -1.71 -16.71
C GLY A 334 -31.91 -2.27 -15.43
N GLY A 335 -30.74 -2.90 -15.55
CA GLY A 335 -29.90 -3.25 -14.42
C GLY A 335 -29.14 -2.03 -13.88
N PRO A 336 -28.68 -2.06 -12.62
CA PRO A 336 -27.78 -1.04 -12.10
C PRO A 336 -26.52 -0.99 -12.97
N SER A 337 -26.08 0.21 -13.37
CA SER A 337 -24.85 0.34 -14.17
C SER A 337 -23.64 -0.09 -13.34
N ASP A 338 -22.69 -0.78 -13.97
CA ASP A 338 -21.40 -1.21 -13.38
C ASP A 338 -20.48 -0.06 -12.91
N ARG A 339 -20.92 1.20 -13.04
CA ARG A 339 -20.26 2.38 -12.47
C ARG A 339 -20.85 2.69 -11.10
N PHE A 340 -20.25 2.11 -10.06
CA PHE A 340 -20.53 2.42 -8.65
C PHE A 340 -20.15 3.86 -8.24
N ILE A 341 -19.56 4.66 -9.15
CA ILE A 341 -19.00 5.98 -8.88
C ILE A 341 -19.49 6.95 -9.97
N GLY A 342 -20.14 8.04 -9.57
CA GLY A 342 -20.61 9.10 -10.46
C GLY A 342 -19.48 9.78 -11.24
N GLU A 343 -19.80 10.40 -12.37
CA GLU A 343 -18.81 11.07 -13.24
C GLU A 343 -18.07 12.20 -12.53
N MET A 344 -18.76 12.93 -11.64
CA MET A 344 -18.15 13.97 -10.80
C MET A 344 -17.11 13.37 -9.85
N THR A 345 -17.50 12.38 -9.06
CA THR A 345 -16.62 11.70 -8.10
C THR A 345 -15.41 11.09 -8.81
N LYS A 346 -15.64 10.44 -9.96
CA LYS A 346 -14.56 9.87 -10.79
C LYS A 346 -13.59 10.94 -11.25
N TYR A 347 -14.08 12.07 -11.74
CA TYR A 347 -13.24 13.18 -12.20
C TYR A 347 -12.39 13.74 -11.06
N VAL A 348 -12.98 13.98 -9.89
CA VAL A 348 -12.27 14.52 -8.74
C VAL A 348 -11.20 13.53 -8.25
N VAL A 349 -11.54 12.25 -8.09
CA VAL A 349 -10.56 11.21 -7.68
C VAL A 349 -9.38 11.11 -8.66
N GLU A 350 -9.62 11.29 -9.97
CA GLU A 350 -8.56 11.19 -10.98
C GLU A 350 -7.67 12.45 -11.07
N LYS A 351 -8.23 13.65 -10.80
CA LYS A 351 -7.56 14.94 -11.08
C LYS A 351 -7.26 15.80 -9.86
N ALA A 352 -7.76 15.42 -8.67
CA ALA A 352 -7.56 16.18 -7.44
C ALA A 352 -6.05 16.33 -7.14
N PRO A 353 -5.62 17.53 -6.70
CA PRO A 353 -4.24 17.77 -6.29
C PRO A 353 -3.91 17.20 -4.90
N CYS A 354 -4.93 16.79 -4.16
CA CYS A 354 -4.90 16.49 -2.74
C CYS A 354 -5.66 15.19 -2.43
N ARG A 355 -5.71 14.80 -1.15
CA ARG A 355 -6.36 13.56 -0.74
C ARG A 355 -7.88 13.67 -0.91
N VAL A 356 -8.52 12.65 -1.47
CA VAL A 356 -9.99 12.59 -1.60
C VAL A 356 -10.52 11.56 -0.62
N VAL A 357 -11.42 12.00 0.26
CA VAL A 357 -12.15 11.15 1.22
C VAL A 357 -13.55 10.94 0.67
N LEU A 358 -13.95 9.68 0.47
CA LEU A 358 -15.29 9.32 0.02
C LEU A 358 -16.09 8.81 1.20
N THR A 359 -17.18 9.48 1.56
CA THR A 359 -18.19 8.95 2.48
C THR A 359 -19.27 8.23 1.69
N ALA A 360 -19.71 7.07 2.17
CA ALA A 360 -20.82 6.33 1.60
C ALA A 360 -21.98 6.33 2.61
N PRO A 361 -23.23 6.53 2.16
CA PRO A 361 -24.36 6.41 3.06
C PRO A 361 -24.41 5.02 3.71
N ALA A 362 -24.88 4.96 4.95
CA ALA A 362 -25.18 3.69 5.59
C ALA A 362 -26.19 2.93 4.72
N ARG A 363 -25.91 1.66 4.43
CA ARG A 363 -26.79 0.81 3.62
C ARG A 363 -28.15 0.73 4.34
N GLU A 364 -29.19 1.35 3.79
CA GLU A 364 -30.56 1.14 4.28
C GLU A 364 -30.83 -0.37 4.29
N GLU A 365 -31.22 -0.90 5.45
CA GLU A 365 -31.68 -2.28 5.57
C GLU A 365 -32.94 -2.42 4.71
N ASP A 366 -32.78 -2.92 3.49
CA ASP A 366 -33.87 -3.30 2.60
C ASP A 366 -34.87 -4.14 3.40
N GLY A 367 -36.07 -3.57 3.59
CA GLY A 367 -37.23 -4.29 4.07
C GLY A 367 -37.39 -5.57 3.25
N GLY A 368 -37.30 -6.71 3.95
CA GLY A 368 -37.32 -8.03 3.34
C GLY A 368 -38.53 -8.25 2.42
N PRO A 369 -38.42 -9.15 1.43
CA PRO A 369 -39.50 -9.40 0.48
C PRO A 369 -40.71 -9.97 1.24
N GLY A 370 -41.76 -9.15 1.35
CA GLY A 370 -43.05 -9.57 1.84
C GLY A 370 -43.55 -10.79 1.07
N LYS A 371 -43.72 -11.89 1.81
CA LYS A 371 -44.47 -13.08 1.41
C LYS A 371 -45.77 -12.67 0.71
N GLY A 372 -46.03 -13.34 -0.41
CA GLY A 372 -47.26 -13.17 -1.16
C GLY A 372 -48.51 -13.44 -0.34
N ASP A 373 -49.54 -12.65 -0.61
CA ASP A 373 -50.91 -13.10 -0.53
C ASP A 373 -51.67 -12.61 -1.76
N ALA A 374 -51.56 -13.38 -2.84
CA ALA A 374 -52.43 -13.28 -3.99
C ALA A 374 -53.54 -14.33 -3.84
N ARG A 375 -54.48 -14.08 -2.91
CA ARG A 375 -55.81 -14.69 -2.90
C ARG A 375 -56.84 -13.66 -2.48
N GLY A 376 -57.53 -13.10 -3.46
CA GLY A 376 -58.63 -12.15 -3.25
C GLY A 376 -59.41 -11.95 -4.54
N ASN A 377 -60.02 -13.03 -5.02
CA ASN A 377 -60.89 -13.09 -6.18
C ASN A 377 -62.10 -12.14 -5.99
N GLY A 378 -62.04 -10.95 -6.62
CA GLY A 378 -63.16 -10.03 -6.69
C GLY A 378 -64.16 -10.46 -7.75
N ARG A 379 -65.05 -11.40 -7.41
CA ARG A 379 -66.31 -11.65 -8.14
C ARG A 379 -67.40 -10.80 -7.49
N ALA A 380 -68.00 -9.90 -8.26
CA ALA A 380 -69.19 -9.15 -7.87
C ALA A 380 -70.38 -10.08 -7.58
N PRO A 381 -71.26 -9.75 -6.62
CA PRO A 381 -72.63 -10.24 -6.63
C PRO A 381 -73.58 -9.16 -7.16
N ALA A 382 -74.33 -9.51 -8.20
CA ALA A 382 -75.54 -8.83 -8.60
C ALA A 382 -76.76 -9.60 -8.04
N ALA A 383 -77.62 -8.85 -7.37
CA ALA A 383 -79.08 -9.00 -7.25
C ALA A 383 -79.76 -10.20 -6.54
N ALA A 384 -80.92 -9.85 -5.97
CA ALA A 384 -82.01 -10.66 -5.38
C ALA A 384 -81.70 -11.29 -4.02
N GLY A 385 -82.56 -11.23 -3.01
CA GLY A 385 -84.00 -11.00 -2.96
C GLY A 385 -84.53 -11.93 -1.86
N GLU A 386 -85.45 -11.39 -1.06
CA GLU A 386 -86.16 -12.01 0.10
C GLU A 386 -85.41 -12.11 1.44
#